data_AF-Q03WA2-F1
#
_entry.id   AF-Q03WA2-F1
#
_cell.length_a   1.000
_cell.length_b   1.000
_cell.length_c   1.000
_cell.angle_alpha   90.00
_cell.angle_beta   90.00
_cell.angle_gamma   90.00
#
_symmetry.space_group_name_H-M   'P 1'
#
loop_
_entity.id
_entity.type
_entity.pdbx_description
1 polymer ?
#
loop_
_entity_poly.entity_id
_entity_poly.type
_entity_poly.pdbx_seq_one_letter_code
_entity_poly.pdbx_strand_id
1 'polypeptide(L)'
;MLFLIIWIFNLCTVLLFKKIKWIGLISILLSVLFIAYIPIDTVQDTRIYYSSYYSDSGGFELGYSYISHWFLIHGFSFLQFKIIVGGIALLLIGYSVQHYIQNISLFVVLWLPFPFLIDVIQFRNFLMFSLVLYSSIYLTRHNLFLKSYGIFLLYMATLFHSGAWIFFIVIPVSFIKVSKVVKFVPMLLCVSWVAGLLLYFTSLSTKVIDFLSKYSVSLTNREVLVNRVGGIYVPRFWQIFMFWIAITLFVIVINNIVSLESRQTKNSEKIFPLLLFSLVGLLVIPLITLQWDYTRIMRNAFVFSEILYIWNLEQKNVSLEETNQPGISISTLLFTISYVIQLTIIYYPSEIEHIYRIINMN
;
A
#
# COMPACT_ATOMS: atom_id res chain seq x y z
N MET A 1 2.43 -24.43 2.28
CA MET A 1 2.08 -24.87 3.67
C MET A 1 2.39 -23.80 4.73
N LEU A 2 3.58 -23.19 4.72
CA LEU A 2 3.97 -22.16 5.71
C LEU A 2 2.99 -20.97 5.78
N PHE A 3 2.48 -20.49 4.64
CA PHE A 3 1.49 -19.42 4.58
C PHE A 3 0.25 -19.72 5.44
N LEU A 4 -0.36 -20.89 5.25
CA LEU A 4 -1.55 -21.28 6.00
C LEU A 4 -1.24 -21.42 7.50
N ILE A 5 -0.07 -21.93 7.85
CA ILE A 5 0.36 -22.04 9.26
C ILE A 5 0.44 -20.65 9.89
N ILE A 6 1.15 -19.69 9.26
CA ILE A 6 1.27 -18.32 9.78
C ILE A 6 -0.12 -17.67 9.88
N TRP A 7 -0.94 -17.81 8.84
CA TRP A 7 -2.26 -17.18 8.79
C TRP A 7 -3.22 -17.75 9.85
N ILE A 8 -3.36 -19.08 9.92
CA ILE A 8 -4.21 -19.76 10.91
C ILE A 8 -3.72 -19.46 12.33
N PHE A 9 -2.40 -19.47 12.56
CA PHE A 9 -1.86 -19.18 13.89
C PHE A 9 -2.19 -17.76 14.35
N ASN A 10 -2.10 -16.76 13.46
CA ASN A 10 -2.53 -15.40 13.79
C ASN A 10 -4.05 -15.30 13.95
N LEU A 11 -4.84 -16.02 13.16
CA LEU A 11 -6.29 -16.07 13.31
C LEU A 11 -6.69 -16.64 14.68
N CYS A 12 -6.10 -17.77 15.07
CA CYS A 12 -6.27 -18.35 16.41
C CYS A 12 -5.83 -17.36 17.50
N THR A 13 -4.73 -16.63 17.30
CA THR A 13 -4.27 -15.61 18.25
C THR A 13 -5.29 -14.48 18.39
N VAL A 14 -5.88 -14.00 17.30
CA VAL A 14 -6.93 -12.96 17.35
C VAL A 14 -8.16 -13.45 18.12
N LEU A 15 -8.57 -14.69 17.88
CA LEU A 15 -9.77 -15.28 18.49
C LEU A 15 -9.57 -15.62 19.97
N LEU A 16 -8.39 -16.13 20.35
CA LEU A 16 -8.11 -16.68 21.69
C LEU A 16 -7.34 -15.72 22.59
N PHE A 17 -6.44 -14.91 22.03
CA PHE A 17 -5.44 -14.12 22.75
C PHE A 17 -5.37 -12.67 22.21
N LYS A 18 -6.42 -11.90 22.49
CA LYS A 18 -6.70 -10.55 21.94
C LYS A 18 -5.56 -9.49 22.01
N LYS A 19 -4.44 -9.74 22.69
CA LYS A 19 -3.39 -8.73 22.97
C LYS A 19 -1.93 -9.19 22.82
N ILE A 20 -1.64 -10.37 22.26
CA ILE A 20 -0.25 -10.85 22.14
C ILE A 20 0.41 -10.30 20.87
N LYS A 21 1.00 -9.11 20.97
CA LYS A 21 1.62 -8.40 19.83
C LYS A 21 2.85 -9.11 19.22
N TRP A 22 3.61 -9.85 20.02
CA TRP A 22 4.86 -10.48 19.56
C TRP A 22 4.63 -11.58 18.52
N ILE A 23 3.50 -12.29 18.59
CA ILE A 23 3.14 -13.30 17.60
C ILE A 23 2.97 -12.65 16.22
N GLY A 24 2.25 -11.53 16.16
CA GLY A 24 2.11 -10.75 14.93
C GLY A 24 3.45 -10.24 14.39
N LEU A 25 4.33 -9.70 15.25
CA LEU A 25 5.66 -9.24 14.85
C LEU A 25 6.55 -10.36 14.30
N ILE A 26 6.59 -11.50 14.98
CA ILE A 26 7.32 -12.69 14.52
C ILE A 26 6.76 -13.13 13.17
N SER A 27 5.44 -13.10 13.00
CA SER A 27 4.78 -13.48 11.74
C SER A 27 5.13 -12.54 10.59
N ILE A 28 5.16 -11.22 10.83
CA ILE A 28 5.65 -10.24 9.85
C ILE A 28 7.10 -10.56 9.44
N LEU A 29 7.98 -10.87 10.40
CA LEU A 29 9.37 -11.20 10.08
C LEU A 29 9.51 -12.53 9.35
N LEU A 30 8.77 -13.56 9.75
CA LEU A 30 8.75 -14.86 9.06
C LEU A 30 8.25 -14.75 7.62
N SER A 31 7.47 -13.71 7.30
CA SER A 31 7.09 -13.41 5.92
C SER A 31 8.26 -13.13 4.99
N VAL A 32 9.47 -12.89 5.51
CA VAL A 32 10.71 -12.79 4.72
C VAL A 32 10.94 -14.04 3.86
N LEU A 33 10.48 -15.21 4.33
CA LEU A 33 10.59 -16.47 3.60
C LEU A 33 9.75 -16.48 2.33
N PHE A 34 8.58 -15.83 2.33
CA PHE A 34 7.79 -15.66 1.10
C PHE A 34 8.51 -14.75 0.11
N ILE A 35 9.19 -13.70 0.60
CA ILE A 35 10.01 -12.82 -0.26
C ILE A 35 11.14 -13.63 -0.89
N ALA A 36 11.90 -14.36 -0.07
CA ALA A 36 13.10 -15.07 -0.47
C ALA A 36 12.82 -16.08 -1.60
N TYR A 37 11.79 -16.90 -1.42
CA TYR A 37 11.50 -18.07 -2.25
C TYR A 37 10.49 -17.82 -3.38
N ILE A 38 10.21 -16.57 -3.76
CA ILE A 38 9.45 -16.30 -5.00
C ILE A 38 10.22 -16.91 -6.19
N PRO A 39 9.62 -17.81 -6.98
CA PRO A 39 10.31 -18.46 -8.09
C PRO A 39 10.72 -17.44 -9.17
N ILE A 40 11.98 -17.54 -9.63
CA ILE A 40 12.54 -16.62 -10.63
C ILE A 40 11.95 -16.90 -12.01
N ASP A 41 11.73 -18.17 -12.36
CA ASP A 41 11.38 -18.56 -13.72
C ASP A 41 9.92 -18.29 -14.09
N THR A 42 9.05 -18.20 -13.08
CA THR A 42 7.61 -18.09 -13.28
C THR A 42 7.07 -16.69 -13.05
N VAL A 43 7.80 -15.81 -12.35
CA VAL A 43 7.35 -14.46 -12.02
C VAL A 43 8.21 -13.43 -12.75
N GLN A 44 7.61 -12.72 -13.70
CA GLN A 44 8.32 -11.78 -14.59
C GLN A 44 9.14 -10.74 -13.83
N ASP A 45 8.55 -10.09 -12.81
CA ASP A 45 9.25 -9.06 -12.04
C ASP A 45 10.50 -9.62 -11.34
N THR A 46 10.38 -10.78 -10.69
CA THR A 46 11.50 -11.48 -10.04
C THR A 46 12.62 -11.81 -11.03
N ARG A 47 12.27 -12.25 -12.24
CA ARG A 47 13.24 -12.53 -13.30
C ARG A 47 14.01 -11.29 -13.73
N ILE A 48 13.33 -10.16 -13.87
CA ILE A 48 13.98 -8.89 -14.25
C ILE A 48 14.90 -8.44 -13.10
N TYR A 49 14.48 -8.56 -11.84
CA TYR A 49 15.32 -8.23 -10.69
C TYR A 49 16.56 -9.10 -10.59
N TYR A 50 16.42 -10.42 -10.84
CA TYR A 50 17.55 -11.35 -10.90
C TYR A 50 18.54 -10.97 -12.01
N SER A 51 18.03 -10.74 -13.22
CA SER A 51 18.86 -10.37 -14.37
C SER A 51 19.62 -9.06 -14.12
N SER A 52 18.94 -8.04 -13.58
CA SER A 52 19.59 -6.78 -13.23
C SER A 52 20.59 -6.91 -12.10
N TYR A 53 20.38 -7.83 -11.13
CA TYR A 53 21.31 -8.03 -10.04
C TYR A 53 22.66 -8.54 -10.52
N TYR A 54 22.69 -9.41 -11.54
CA TYR A 54 23.94 -10.01 -12.04
C TYR A 54 24.52 -9.33 -13.28
N SER A 55 23.69 -8.75 -14.14
CA SER A 55 24.11 -8.24 -15.45
C SER A 55 24.20 -6.71 -15.51
N ASP A 56 23.91 -6.01 -14.42
CA ASP A 56 23.88 -4.53 -14.31
C ASP A 56 23.28 -3.85 -15.55
N SER A 57 22.12 -4.33 -16.00
CA SER A 57 21.48 -3.89 -17.24
C SER A 57 20.90 -2.46 -17.17
N GLY A 58 21.15 -1.73 -16.08
CA GLY A 58 20.56 -0.42 -15.81
C GLY A 58 19.03 -0.45 -15.74
N GLY A 59 18.40 0.72 -15.73
CA GLY A 59 16.94 0.86 -15.89
C GLY A 59 16.11 0.92 -14.61
N PHE A 60 16.66 0.53 -13.45
CA PHE A 60 16.02 0.71 -12.13
C PHE A 60 16.39 2.02 -11.43
N GLU A 61 15.64 2.39 -10.39
CA GLU A 61 15.91 3.58 -9.60
C GLU A 61 17.19 3.44 -8.79
N LEU A 62 17.84 4.58 -8.58
CA LEU A 62 19.19 4.68 -8.01
C LEU A 62 19.35 3.91 -6.70
N GLY A 63 18.41 4.06 -5.76
CA GLY A 63 18.50 3.42 -4.44
C GLY A 63 18.48 1.90 -4.53
N TYR A 64 17.64 1.32 -5.40
CA TYR A 64 17.66 -0.12 -5.63
C TYR A 64 18.99 -0.56 -6.25
N SER A 65 19.42 0.10 -7.33
CA SER A 65 20.65 -0.25 -8.06
C SER A 65 21.90 -0.16 -7.17
N TYR A 66 22.03 0.90 -6.36
CA TYR A 66 23.18 1.06 -5.47
C TYR A 66 23.26 -0.05 -4.41
N ILE A 67 22.12 -0.40 -3.78
CA ILE A 67 22.11 -1.44 -2.76
C ILE A 67 22.33 -2.80 -3.40
N SER A 68 21.66 -3.14 -4.51
CA SER A 68 21.88 -4.42 -5.18
C SER A 68 23.33 -4.59 -5.63
N HIS A 69 23.93 -3.54 -6.19
CA HIS A 69 25.33 -3.55 -6.62
C HIS A 69 26.27 -3.72 -5.42
N TRP A 70 26.02 -3.02 -4.30
CA TRP A 70 26.81 -3.20 -3.08
C TRP A 70 26.80 -4.66 -2.60
N PHE A 71 25.64 -5.31 -2.56
CA PHE A 71 25.57 -6.73 -2.18
C PHE A 71 26.31 -7.64 -3.16
N LEU A 72 26.18 -7.37 -4.47
CA LEU A 72 26.87 -8.14 -5.51
C LEU A 72 28.40 -8.07 -5.35
N ILE A 73 28.98 -6.87 -5.23
CA ILE A 73 30.44 -6.71 -5.13
C ILE A 73 31.03 -7.26 -3.83
N HIS A 74 30.21 -7.43 -2.78
CA HIS A 74 30.60 -8.09 -1.53
C HIS A 74 30.33 -9.61 -1.54
N GLY A 75 29.99 -10.19 -2.70
CA GLY A 75 29.86 -11.63 -2.88
C GLY A 75 28.55 -12.23 -2.37
N PHE A 76 27.54 -11.41 -2.07
CA PHE A 76 26.23 -11.93 -1.69
C PHE A 76 25.45 -12.44 -2.91
N SER A 77 24.77 -13.57 -2.75
CA SER A 77 23.84 -14.07 -3.75
C SER A 77 22.55 -13.23 -3.78
N PHE A 78 21.83 -13.28 -4.91
CA PHE A 78 20.53 -12.60 -5.03
C PHE A 78 19.53 -13.03 -3.94
N LEU A 79 19.56 -14.29 -3.53
CA LEU A 79 18.73 -14.81 -2.44
C LEU A 79 19.09 -14.14 -1.10
N GLN A 80 20.39 -14.05 -0.78
CA GLN A 80 20.84 -13.38 0.45
C GLN A 80 20.46 -11.90 0.45
N PHE A 81 20.63 -11.22 -0.68
CA PHE A 81 20.16 -9.84 -0.85
C PHE A 81 18.67 -9.70 -0.55
N LYS A 82 17.81 -10.54 -1.15
CA LYS A 82 16.35 -10.52 -0.90
C LYS A 82 15.99 -10.77 0.56
N ILE A 83 16.64 -11.73 1.21
CA ILE A 83 16.40 -12.04 2.64
C ILE A 83 16.77 -10.86 3.52
N ILE A 84 17.97 -10.30 3.34
CA ILE A 84 18.48 -9.24 4.22
C ILE A 84 17.68 -7.94 4.00
N VAL A 85 17.56 -7.50 2.75
CA VAL A 85 16.87 -6.23 2.43
C VAL A 85 15.35 -6.35 2.64
N GLY A 86 14.76 -7.49 2.29
CA GLY A 86 13.35 -7.78 2.58
C GLY A 86 13.08 -7.87 4.09
N GLY A 87 14.00 -8.45 4.86
CA GLY A 87 13.92 -8.49 6.33
C GLY A 87 13.95 -7.10 6.96
N ILE A 88 14.83 -6.20 6.46
CA ILE A 88 14.86 -4.79 6.89
C ILE A 88 13.53 -4.09 6.57
N ALA A 89 12.98 -4.28 5.37
CA ALA A 89 11.69 -3.70 5.00
C ALA A 89 10.54 -4.22 5.91
N LEU A 90 10.54 -5.51 6.24
CA LEU A 90 9.57 -6.10 7.17
C LEU A 90 9.75 -5.59 8.61
N LEU A 91 10.98 -5.34 9.06
CA LEU A 91 11.24 -4.68 10.35
C LEU A 91 10.66 -3.27 10.39
N LEU A 92 10.83 -2.50 9.31
CA LEU A 92 10.24 -1.16 9.19
C LEU A 92 8.70 -1.21 9.20
N ILE A 93 8.10 -2.14 8.47
CA ILE A 93 6.64 -2.34 8.48
C ILE A 93 6.18 -2.74 9.88
N GLY A 94 6.80 -3.75 10.49
CA GLY A 94 6.47 -4.21 11.84
C GLY A 94 6.57 -3.10 12.89
N TYR A 95 7.65 -2.30 12.83
CA TYR A 95 7.84 -1.14 13.70
C TYR A 95 6.75 -0.08 13.50
N SER A 96 6.38 0.17 12.26
CA SER A 96 5.35 1.15 11.93
C SER A 96 3.97 0.71 12.39
N VAL A 97 3.62 -0.55 12.17
CA VAL A 97 2.34 -1.12 12.57
C VAL A 97 2.19 -1.09 14.10
N GLN A 98 3.20 -1.53 14.86
CA GLN A 98 3.15 -1.50 16.33
C GLN A 98 3.09 -0.08 16.91
N HIS A 99 3.50 0.95 16.16
CA HIS A 99 3.35 2.34 16.58
C HIS A 99 1.88 2.73 16.69
N TYR A 100 1.05 2.23 15.76
CA TYR A 100 -0.36 2.60 15.66
C TYR A 100 -1.28 1.68 16.45
N ILE A 101 -1.10 0.35 16.33
CA ILE A 101 -2.03 -0.66 16.85
C ILE A 101 -1.35 -1.67 17.79
N GLN A 102 -2.14 -2.34 18.63
CA GLN A 102 -1.67 -3.41 19.52
C GLN A 102 -1.92 -4.81 18.97
N ASN A 103 -2.99 -5.00 18.20
CA ASN A 103 -3.44 -6.27 17.63
C ASN A 103 -2.77 -6.50 16.26
N ILE A 104 -1.46 -6.72 16.32
CA ILE A 104 -0.63 -6.98 15.14
C ILE A 104 -1.02 -8.29 14.46
N SER A 105 -1.55 -9.27 15.21
CA SER A 105 -2.05 -10.51 14.61
C SER A 105 -3.26 -10.29 13.72
N LEU A 106 -4.19 -9.40 14.08
CA LEU A 106 -5.30 -9.03 13.20
C LEU A 106 -4.79 -8.32 11.94
N PHE A 107 -3.77 -7.48 12.07
CA PHE A 107 -3.10 -6.90 10.91
C PHE A 107 -2.54 -7.98 10.00
N VAL A 108 -1.81 -8.96 10.52
CA VAL A 108 -1.28 -10.08 9.71
C VAL A 108 -2.40 -10.89 9.04
N VAL A 109 -3.52 -11.14 9.72
CA VAL A 109 -4.66 -11.88 9.13
C VAL A 109 -5.25 -11.18 7.92
N LEU A 110 -5.30 -9.84 7.93
CA LEU A 110 -5.80 -9.03 6.82
C LEU A 110 -4.71 -8.81 5.77
N TRP A 111 -3.55 -8.30 6.17
CA TRP A 111 -2.46 -7.89 5.31
C TRP A 111 -1.79 -9.05 4.55
N LEU A 112 -1.63 -10.22 5.20
CA LEU A 112 -0.88 -11.34 4.63
C LEU A 112 -1.57 -11.91 3.37
N PRO A 113 -2.89 -12.22 3.38
CA PRO A 113 -3.59 -12.57 2.15
C PRO A 113 -3.71 -11.40 1.18
N PHE A 114 -3.86 -10.15 1.65
CA PHE A 114 -3.87 -8.97 0.78
C PHE A 114 -3.52 -7.70 1.56
N PRO A 115 -2.61 -6.83 1.08
CA PRO A 115 -1.96 -6.87 -0.23
C PRO A 115 -0.59 -7.57 -0.28
N PHE A 116 -0.09 -8.13 0.83
CA PHE A 116 1.29 -8.62 0.94
C PHE A 116 1.72 -9.58 -0.18
N LEU A 117 0.92 -10.62 -0.46
CA LEU A 117 1.27 -11.64 -1.46
C LEU A 117 1.47 -11.08 -2.88
N ILE A 118 0.84 -9.94 -3.19
CA ILE A 118 0.99 -9.28 -4.49
C ILE A 118 2.15 -8.29 -4.42
N ASP A 119 2.26 -7.52 -3.34
CA ASP A 119 3.31 -6.50 -3.24
C ASP A 119 4.70 -7.09 -3.12
N VAL A 120 4.83 -8.29 -2.54
CA VAL A 120 6.11 -8.98 -2.40
C VAL A 120 6.72 -9.40 -3.74
N ILE A 121 5.89 -9.69 -4.75
CA ILE A 121 6.33 -9.93 -6.13
C ILE A 121 7.02 -8.68 -6.68
N GLN A 122 6.49 -7.51 -6.34
CA GLN A 122 6.98 -6.20 -6.77
C GLN A 122 7.97 -5.63 -5.76
N PHE A 123 9.09 -6.36 -5.57
CA PHE A 123 10.08 -6.10 -4.52
C PHE A 123 10.48 -4.63 -4.37
N ARG A 124 10.70 -3.89 -5.47
CA ARG A 124 11.00 -2.44 -5.43
C ARG A 124 9.87 -1.60 -4.82
N ASN A 125 8.61 -1.86 -5.20
CA ASN A 125 7.45 -1.18 -4.62
C ASN A 125 7.31 -1.54 -3.13
N PHE A 126 7.57 -2.79 -2.76
CA PHE A 126 7.55 -3.23 -1.37
C PHE A 126 8.59 -2.50 -0.50
N LEU A 127 9.84 -2.37 -0.97
CA LEU A 127 10.88 -1.60 -0.29
C LEU A 127 10.49 -0.13 -0.13
N MET A 128 10.04 0.49 -1.23
CA MET A 128 9.55 1.87 -1.21
C MET A 128 8.42 2.04 -0.19
N PHE A 129 7.42 1.16 -0.23
CA PHE A 129 6.27 1.22 0.66
C PHE A 129 6.65 1.08 2.14
N SER A 130 7.62 0.22 2.47
CA SER A 130 8.11 0.10 3.85
C SER A 130 8.64 1.42 4.41
N LEU A 131 9.34 2.21 3.59
CA LEU A 131 9.82 3.54 3.94
C LEU A 131 8.68 4.57 4.00
N VAL A 132 7.71 4.51 3.09
CA VAL A 132 6.51 5.37 3.11
C VAL A 132 5.73 5.14 4.41
N LEU A 133 5.46 3.89 4.77
CA LEU A 133 4.77 3.53 5.99
C LEU A 133 5.56 4.00 7.23
N TYR A 134 6.87 3.83 7.25
CA TYR A 134 7.72 4.33 8.34
C TYR A 134 7.74 5.86 8.44
N SER A 135 7.75 6.56 7.30
CA SER A 135 7.71 8.03 7.25
C SER A 135 6.46 8.61 7.90
N SER A 136 5.34 7.88 7.83
CA SER A 136 4.04 8.32 8.33
C SER A 136 4.01 8.58 9.84
N ILE A 137 4.91 7.94 10.60
CA ILE A 137 5.07 8.11 12.05
C ILE A 137 5.49 9.54 12.41
N TYR A 138 6.24 10.17 11.51
CA TYR A 138 6.92 11.44 11.74
C TYR A 138 6.29 12.62 11.00
N LEU A 139 5.68 12.38 9.83
CA LEU A 139 5.29 13.42 8.88
C LEU A 139 4.18 14.37 9.38
N THR A 140 3.38 13.95 10.36
CA THR A 140 2.32 14.78 10.98
C THR A 140 2.65 15.27 12.37
N ARG A 141 3.89 15.09 12.84
CA ARG A 141 4.34 15.62 14.13
C ARG A 141 4.49 17.14 14.07
N HIS A 142 4.16 17.82 15.16
CA HIS A 142 4.39 19.27 15.30
C HIS A 142 5.86 19.64 15.34
N ASN A 143 6.72 18.74 15.81
CA ASN A 143 8.16 18.97 15.84
C ASN A 143 8.72 18.99 14.41
N LEU A 144 9.28 20.14 14.01
CA LEU A 144 9.83 20.35 12.67
C LEU A 144 10.96 19.37 12.33
N PHE A 145 11.84 19.04 13.29
CA PHE A 145 12.92 18.08 13.07
C PHE A 145 12.37 16.69 12.73
N LEU A 146 11.36 16.22 13.47
CA LEU A 146 10.70 14.95 13.18
C LEU A 146 9.98 15.01 11.83
N LYS A 147 9.25 16.09 11.54
CA LYS A 147 8.58 16.26 10.25
C LYS A 147 9.58 16.24 9.09
N SER A 148 10.71 16.94 9.20
CA SER A 148 11.79 16.92 8.21
C SER A 148 12.41 15.53 8.05
N TYR A 149 12.57 14.77 9.14
CA TYR A 149 13.00 13.38 9.06
C TYR A 149 11.99 12.50 8.31
N GLY A 150 10.69 12.70 8.53
CA GLY A 150 9.63 12.05 7.76
C GLY A 150 9.69 12.38 6.27
N ILE A 151 9.91 13.65 5.91
CA ILE A 151 10.08 14.10 4.52
C ILE A 151 11.33 13.47 3.90
N PHE A 152 12.43 13.40 4.64
CA PHE A 152 13.67 12.75 4.20
C PHE A 152 13.43 11.25 3.92
N LEU A 153 12.75 10.53 4.81
CA LEU A 153 12.39 9.13 4.58
C LEU A 153 11.51 8.95 3.34
N LEU A 154 10.56 9.86 3.13
CA LEU A 154 9.70 9.85 1.94
C LEU A 154 10.49 10.10 0.66
N TYR A 155 11.47 11.01 0.70
CA TYR A 155 12.42 11.21 -0.39
C TYR A 155 13.26 9.96 -0.65
N MET A 156 13.81 9.31 0.40
CA MET A 156 14.53 8.06 0.25
C MET A 156 13.69 6.95 -0.40
N ALA A 157 12.38 6.92 -0.13
CA ALA A 157 11.46 5.98 -0.76
C ALA A 157 11.41 6.15 -2.30
N THR A 158 11.52 7.39 -2.82
CA THR A 158 11.56 7.66 -4.27
C THR A 158 12.77 7.04 -4.97
N LEU A 159 13.85 6.78 -4.22
CA LEU A 159 15.06 6.15 -4.75
C LEU A 159 14.86 4.65 -5.02
N PHE A 160 13.82 4.02 -4.47
CA PHE A 160 13.51 2.60 -4.70
C PHE A 160 12.43 2.39 -5.75
N HIS A 161 11.44 3.29 -5.78
CA HIS A 161 10.35 3.22 -6.75
C HIS A 161 9.75 4.61 -6.98
N SER A 162 9.65 5.03 -8.24
CA SER A 162 9.10 6.34 -8.62
C SER A 162 7.66 6.58 -8.13
N GLY A 163 6.89 5.52 -7.90
CA GLY A 163 5.57 5.59 -7.27
C GLY A 163 5.53 6.31 -5.91
N ALA A 164 6.66 6.43 -5.19
CA ALA A 164 6.70 7.16 -3.92
C ALA A 164 6.38 8.65 -4.07
N TRP A 165 6.63 9.24 -5.25
CA TRP A 165 6.38 10.66 -5.51
C TRP A 165 4.93 11.08 -5.24
N ILE A 166 3.96 10.19 -5.47
CA ILE A 166 2.55 10.52 -5.24
C ILE A 166 2.25 10.82 -3.77
N PHE A 167 2.99 10.21 -2.84
CA PHE A 167 2.79 10.40 -1.41
C PHE A 167 3.30 11.76 -0.91
N PHE A 168 4.06 12.52 -1.72
CA PHE A 168 4.44 13.90 -1.36
C PHE A 168 3.23 14.83 -1.23
N ILE A 169 2.08 14.48 -1.83
CA ILE A 169 0.81 15.22 -1.64
C ILE A 169 0.39 15.28 -0.17
N VAL A 170 0.82 14.32 0.65
CA VAL A 170 0.54 14.31 2.09
C VAL A 170 1.19 15.50 2.80
N ILE A 171 2.36 15.97 2.33
CA ILE A 171 3.11 17.05 2.98
C ILE A 171 2.29 18.34 3.06
N PRO A 172 1.80 18.96 1.96
CA PRO A 172 1.01 20.19 2.05
C PRO A 172 -0.29 19.97 2.81
N VAL A 173 -0.93 18.81 2.70
CA VAL A 173 -2.19 18.52 3.40
C VAL A 173 -1.97 18.32 4.91
N SER A 174 -0.77 17.90 5.33
CA SER A 174 -0.40 17.74 6.76
C SER A 174 -0.46 19.04 7.56
N PHE A 175 -0.44 20.21 6.90
CA PHE A 175 -0.58 21.52 7.53
C PHE A 175 -2.04 21.92 7.76
N ILE A 176 -3.00 21.17 7.21
CA ILE A 176 -4.43 21.43 7.36
C ILE A 176 -4.95 20.70 8.60
N LYS A 177 -5.80 21.36 9.40
CA LYS A 177 -6.45 20.72 10.55
C LYS A 177 -7.29 19.52 10.10
N VAL A 178 -7.17 18.40 10.81
CA VAL A 178 -7.91 17.15 10.55
C VAL A 178 -9.41 17.38 10.33
N SER A 179 -10.03 18.22 11.18
CA SER A 179 -11.46 18.54 11.12
C SER A 179 -11.89 19.25 9.83
N LYS A 180 -10.97 19.96 9.17
CA LYS A 180 -11.21 20.53 7.84
C LYS A 180 -11.06 19.45 6.77
N VAL A 181 -9.98 18.66 6.83
CA VAL A 181 -9.70 17.58 5.85
C VAL A 181 -10.89 16.63 5.74
N VAL A 182 -11.41 16.13 6.86
CA VAL A 182 -12.57 15.22 6.92
C VAL A 182 -13.81 15.79 6.22
N LYS A 183 -14.05 17.11 6.32
CA LYS A 183 -15.17 17.78 5.66
C LYS A 183 -14.99 17.89 4.15
N PHE A 184 -13.74 17.91 3.66
CA PHE A 184 -13.43 17.96 2.24
C PHE A 184 -13.42 16.59 1.55
N VAL A 185 -13.33 15.48 2.31
CA VAL A 185 -13.28 14.12 1.72
C VAL A 185 -14.43 13.82 0.76
N PRO A 186 -15.71 14.13 1.05
CA PRO A 186 -16.81 13.89 0.09
C PRO A 186 -16.64 14.66 -1.23
N MET A 187 -16.12 15.89 -1.17
CA MET A 187 -15.81 16.68 -2.36
C MET A 187 -14.66 16.05 -3.15
N LEU A 188 -13.59 15.62 -2.49
CA LEU A 188 -12.45 14.93 -3.13
C LEU A 188 -12.88 13.63 -3.81
N LEU A 189 -13.77 12.85 -3.18
CA LEU A 189 -14.40 11.68 -3.78
C LEU A 189 -15.15 12.06 -5.06
N CYS A 190 -16.04 13.04 -4.99
CA CYS A 190 -16.81 13.51 -6.16
C CYS A 190 -15.89 13.95 -7.31
N VAL A 191 -14.88 14.78 -7.00
CA VAL A 191 -13.88 15.23 -7.98
C VAL A 191 -13.12 14.06 -8.60
N SER A 192 -12.73 13.07 -7.81
CA SER A 192 -12.00 11.88 -8.30
C SER A 192 -12.88 11.02 -9.21
N TRP A 193 -14.16 10.85 -8.88
CA TRP A 193 -15.15 10.16 -9.73
C TRP A 193 -15.41 10.90 -11.04
N VAL A 194 -15.64 12.21 -10.98
CA VAL A 194 -15.85 13.03 -12.19
C VAL A 194 -14.61 12.97 -13.08
N ALA A 195 -13.41 13.11 -12.52
CA ALA A 195 -12.16 12.97 -13.27
C ALA A 195 -12.01 11.58 -13.89
N GLY A 196 -12.30 10.51 -13.12
CA GLY A 196 -12.26 9.14 -13.63
C GLY A 196 -13.25 8.90 -14.77
N LEU A 197 -14.49 9.35 -14.63
CA LEU A 197 -15.52 9.23 -15.67
C LEU A 197 -15.14 10.02 -16.92
N LEU A 198 -14.62 11.24 -16.76
CA LEU A 198 -14.15 12.05 -17.89
C LEU A 198 -13.00 11.37 -18.61
N LEU A 199 -12.00 10.86 -17.90
CA LEU A 199 -10.89 10.13 -18.53
C LEU A 199 -11.35 8.84 -19.21
N TYR A 200 -12.31 8.12 -18.62
CA TYR A 200 -12.78 6.85 -19.17
C TYR A 200 -13.65 7.01 -20.42
N PHE A 201 -14.64 7.91 -20.37
CA PHE A 201 -15.68 8.02 -21.40
C PHE A 201 -15.37 9.04 -22.51
N THR A 202 -14.30 9.82 -22.38
CA THR A 202 -13.92 10.83 -23.38
C THR A 202 -12.52 10.57 -23.94
N SER A 203 -12.16 11.26 -25.01
CA SER A 203 -10.78 11.27 -25.53
C SER A 203 -9.81 12.08 -24.67
N LEU A 204 -10.19 12.47 -23.45
CA LEU A 204 -9.31 13.18 -22.53
C LEU A 204 -8.16 12.30 -22.06
N SER A 205 -8.36 10.98 -21.89
CA SER A 205 -7.29 10.04 -21.57
C SER A 205 -6.15 10.12 -22.58
N THR A 206 -6.43 10.05 -23.88
CA THR A 206 -5.40 10.09 -24.92
C THR A 206 -4.66 11.43 -24.92
N LYS A 207 -5.36 12.55 -24.73
CA LYS A 207 -4.73 13.88 -24.60
C LYS A 207 -3.83 13.98 -23.37
N VAL A 208 -4.26 13.42 -22.24
CA VAL A 208 -3.46 13.39 -21.00
C VAL A 208 -2.24 12.51 -21.19
N ILE A 209 -2.40 11.35 -21.82
CA ILE A 209 -1.31 10.44 -22.16
C ILE A 209 -0.30 11.12 -23.09
N ASP A 210 -0.77 11.82 -24.12
CA ASP A 210 0.08 12.58 -25.05
C ASP A 210 0.82 13.73 -24.37
N PHE A 211 0.17 14.38 -23.41
CA PHE A 211 0.82 15.42 -22.61
C PHE A 211 1.91 14.82 -21.71
N LEU A 212 1.61 13.73 -21.01
CA LEU A 212 2.56 13.03 -20.14
C LEU A 212 3.70 12.39 -20.93
N SER A 213 3.45 11.88 -22.13
CA SER A 213 4.47 11.28 -23.00
C SER A 213 5.47 12.33 -23.48
N LYS A 214 4.99 13.50 -23.95
CA LYS A 214 5.86 14.62 -24.35
C LYS A 214 6.77 15.09 -23.21
N TYR A 215 6.24 15.15 -21.99
CA TYR A 215 7.00 15.60 -20.83
C TYR A 215 7.93 14.52 -20.25
N SER A 216 7.52 13.25 -20.28
CA SER A 216 8.37 12.14 -19.82
C SER A 216 9.53 11.86 -20.75
N VAL A 217 9.34 11.96 -22.07
CA VAL A 217 10.43 11.84 -23.05
C VAL A 217 11.46 12.95 -22.84
N SER A 218 11.01 14.20 -22.63
CA SER A 218 11.93 15.33 -22.43
C SER A 218 12.71 15.29 -21.11
N LEU A 219 12.18 14.64 -20.07
CA LEU A 219 12.86 14.53 -18.77
C LEU A 219 13.66 13.24 -18.57
N THR A 220 13.25 12.13 -19.20
CA THR A 220 13.79 10.80 -18.85
C THR A 220 14.48 10.08 -20.00
N ASN A 221 14.42 10.58 -21.25
CA ASN A 221 14.91 9.89 -22.45
C ASN A 221 14.38 8.45 -22.60
N ARG A 222 13.26 8.09 -21.95
CA ARG A 222 12.67 6.74 -22.01
C ARG A 222 11.45 6.72 -22.94
N GLU A 223 11.67 6.42 -24.23
CA GLU A 223 10.58 6.14 -25.20
C GLU A 223 9.65 4.99 -24.76
N VAL A 224 10.14 4.09 -23.90
CA VAL A 224 9.41 2.90 -23.41
C VAL A 224 8.17 3.25 -22.57
N LEU A 225 8.12 4.44 -21.94
CA LEU A 225 6.93 4.93 -21.24
C LEU A 225 5.78 5.23 -22.21
N VAL A 226 6.08 5.74 -23.40
CA VAL A 226 5.07 6.11 -24.40
C VAL A 226 4.34 4.87 -24.94
N ASN A 227 5.08 3.79 -25.20
CA ASN A 227 4.51 2.53 -25.71
C ASN A 227 3.72 1.74 -24.66
N ARG A 228 4.03 1.89 -23.36
CA ARG A 228 3.27 1.26 -22.26
C ARG A 228 2.00 2.00 -21.88
N VAL A 229 1.94 3.30 -22.14
CA VAL A 229 0.76 4.12 -21.83
C VAL A 229 -0.21 4.19 -23.03
N GLY A 230 0.30 4.11 -24.27
CA GLY A 230 -0.52 4.14 -25.49
C GLY A 230 -1.17 2.81 -25.89
N GLY A 231 -0.63 1.68 -25.42
CA GLY A 231 -1.23 0.36 -25.60
C GLY A 231 -1.91 -0.08 -24.31
N ILE A 232 -3.09 -0.68 -24.41
CA ILE A 232 -3.88 -1.29 -23.31
C ILE A 232 -5.05 -0.40 -22.82
N TYR A 233 -5.90 0.04 -23.76
CA TYR A 233 -7.34 0.10 -23.48
C TYR A 233 -7.83 -1.35 -23.29
N VAL A 234 -7.76 -1.92 -22.09
CA VAL A 234 -8.47 -3.19 -21.87
C VAL A 234 -9.95 -2.86 -21.68
N PRO A 235 -10.88 -3.55 -22.34
CA PRO A 235 -12.30 -3.55 -21.99
C PRO A 235 -12.48 -4.24 -20.62
N ARG A 236 -12.07 -3.56 -19.55
CA ARG A 236 -12.15 -3.96 -18.14
C ARG A 236 -13.08 -3.02 -17.37
N PHE A 237 -14.06 -2.42 -18.05
CA PHE A 237 -14.97 -1.44 -17.46
C PHE A 237 -15.48 -1.90 -16.09
N TRP A 238 -16.05 -3.10 -16.03
CA TRP A 238 -16.62 -3.64 -14.79
C TRP A 238 -15.59 -3.83 -13.68
N GLN A 239 -14.36 -4.23 -14.01
CA GLN A 239 -13.29 -4.39 -13.02
C GLN A 239 -12.84 -3.02 -12.49
N ILE A 240 -12.65 -2.04 -13.38
CA ILE A 240 -12.30 -0.66 -13.01
C ILE A 240 -13.41 -0.06 -12.15
N PHE A 241 -14.67 -0.21 -12.56
CA PHE A 241 -15.83 0.34 -11.88
C PHE A 241 -16.03 -0.29 -10.49
N MET A 242 -15.93 -1.62 -10.38
CA MET A 242 -15.99 -2.30 -9.09
C MET A 242 -14.81 -1.90 -8.19
N PHE A 243 -13.63 -1.66 -8.77
CA PHE A 243 -12.48 -1.13 -8.03
C PHE A 243 -12.78 0.27 -7.49
N TRP A 244 -13.37 1.17 -8.28
CA TRP A 244 -13.79 2.49 -7.83
C TRP A 244 -14.82 2.43 -6.70
N ILE A 245 -15.78 1.51 -6.77
CA ILE A 245 -16.73 1.26 -5.68
C ILE A 245 -15.97 0.84 -4.42
N ALA A 246 -15.03 -0.10 -4.52
CA ALA A 246 -14.25 -0.55 -3.37
C ALA A 246 -13.45 0.59 -2.73
N ILE A 247 -12.77 1.43 -3.52
CA ILE A 247 -12.07 2.64 -3.03
C ILE A 247 -13.05 3.56 -2.32
N THR A 248 -14.24 3.76 -2.89
CA THR A 248 -15.26 4.68 -2.36
C THR A 248 -15.79 4.22 -1.00
N LEU A 249 -16.23 2.96 -0.92
CA LEU A 249 -16.71 2.37 0.34
C LEU A 249 -15.66 2.48 1.44
N PHE A 250 -14.42 2.22 1.07
CA PHE A 250 -13.28 2.28 1.97
C PHE A 250 -12.99 3.69 2.49
N VAL A 251 -12.95 4.69 1.60
CA VAL A 251 -12.74 6.08 2.00
C VAL A 251 -13.88 6.58 2.88
N ILE A 252 -15.12 6.16 2.62
CA ILE A 252 -16.28 6.46 3.47
C ILE A 252 -16.07 5.90 4.88
N VAL A 253 -15.69 4.62 5.01
CA VAL A 253 -15.42 3.99 6.31
C VAL A 253 -14.35 4.77 7.09
N ILE A 254 -13.25 5.08 6.44
CA ILE A 254 -12.11 5.76 7.07
C ILE A 254 -12.44 7.20 7.45
N ASN A 255 -13.12 7.93 6.58
CA ASN A 255 -13.58 9.27 6.88
C ASN A 255 -14.55 9.28 8.07
N ASN A 256 -15.46 8.29 8.15
CA ASN A 256 -16.38 8.16 9.26
C ASN A 256 -15.65 7.91 10.58
N ILE A 257 -14.70 6.98 10.61
CA ILE A 257 -13.87 6.68 11.78
C ILE A 257 -13.18 7.97 12.29
N VAL A 258 -12.47 8.67 11.41
CA VAL A 258 -11.71 9.87 11.80
C VAL A 258 -12.62 11.03 12.16
N SER A 259 -13.78 11.15 11.51
CA SER A 259 -14.76 12.20 11.82
C SER A 259 -15.28 12.10 13.26
N LEU A 260 -15.53 10.87 13.75
CA LEU A 260 -15.98 10.62 15.11
C LEU A 260 -14.88 10.98 16.12
N GLU A 261 -13.65 10.54 15.87
CA GLU A 261 -12.50 10.82 16.73
C GLU A 261 -12.12 12.30 16.78
N SER A 262 -12.20 12.99 15.64
CA SER A 262 -11.90 14.41 15.56
C SER A 262 -12.84 15.27 16.43
N ARG A 263 -14.04 14.76 16.75
CA ARG A 263 -15.00 15.40 17.66
C ARG A 263 -14.70 15.12 19.13
N GLN A 264 -14.00 14.03 19.45
CA GLN A 264 -13.71 13.57 20.82
C GLN A 264 -12.31 13.98 21.33
N THR A 265 -11.46 14.55 20.45
CA THR A 265 -10.34 15.48 20.73
C THR A 265 -9.02 15.00 21.37
N LYS A 266 -8.79 13.73 21.73
CA LYS A 266 -7.48 13.32 22.30
C LYS A 266 -6.50 12.59 21.36
N ASN A 267 -6.96 11.82 20.37
CA ASN A 267 -6.07 10.96 19.55
C ASN A 267 -6.00 11.34 18.07
N SER A 268 -6.63 12.45 17.66
CA SER A 268 -6.76 12.82 16.25
C SER A 268 -5.42 13.03 15.54
N GLU A 269 -4.39 13.52 16.24
CA GLU A 269 -3.05 13.73 15.67
C GLU A 269 -2.31 12.42 15.36
N LYS A 270 -2.54 11.38 16.16
CA LYS A 270 -1.92 10.07 15.96
C LYS A 270 -2.45 9.39 14.70
N ILE A 271 -3.76 9.50 14.45
CA ILE A 271 -4.43 8.83 13.34
C ILE A 271 -4.48 9.67 12.06
N PHE A 272 -4.23 10.97 12.16
CA PHE A 272 -4.21 11.88 11.02
C PHE A 272 -3.29 11.42 9.87
N PRO A 273 -2.03 11.00 10.09
CA PRO A 273 -1.19 10.53 8.99
C PRO A 273 -1.84 9.34 8.28
N LEU A 274 -2.40 8.37 9.02
CA LEU A 274 -3.09 7.23 8.42
C LEU A 274 -4.21 7.69 7.48
N LEU A 275 -5.05 8.65 7.90
CA LEU A 275 -6.07 9.24 7.02
C LEU A 275 -5.46 9.82 5.75
N LEU A 276 -4.43 10.67 5.87
CA LEU A 276 -3.86 11.35 4.72
C LEU A 276 -3.25 10.38 3.71
N PHE A 277 -2.49 9.39 4.20
CA PHE A 277 -1.90 8.36 3.35
C PHE A 277 -2.96 7.45 2.72
N SER A 278 -4.05 7.14 3.43
CA SER A 278 -5.21 6.43 2.86
C SER A 278 -5.91 7.23 1.75
N LEU A 279 -6.02 8.56 1.91
CA LEU A 279 -6.67 9.43 0.91
C LEU A 279 -5.89 9.54 -0.41
N VAL A 280 -4.59 9.21 -0.42
CA VAL A 280 -3.81 9.08 -1.67
C VAL A 280 -4.44 8.04 -2.61
N GLY A 281 -5.12 7.02 -2.05
CA GLY A 281 -5.86 6.02 -2.83
C GLY A 281 -6.95 6.61 -3.74
N LEU A 282 -7.49 7.80 -3.42
CA LEU A 282 -8.46 8.49 -4.28
C LEU A 282 -7.91 8.87 -5.65
N LEU A 283 -6.61 9.15 -5.74
CA LEU A 283 -5.94 9.46 -6.99
C LEU A 283 -5.93 8.26 -7.95
N VAL A 284 -6.13 7.04 -7.44
CA VAL A 284 -6.17 5.84 -8.26
C VAL A 284 -7.44 5.76 -9.10
N ILE A 285 -8.56 6.37 -8.67
CA ILE A 285 -9.80 6.39 -9.44
C ILE A 285 -9.56 6.94 -10.86
N PRO A 286 -9.02 8.16 -11.04
CA PRO A 286 -8.69 8.63 -12.38
C PRO A 286 -7.51 7.88 -13.01
N LEU A 287 -6.46 7.55 -12.25
CA LEU A 287 -5.22 6.99 -12.83
C LEU A 287 -5.37 5.57 -13.37
N ILE A 288 -6.19 4.71 -12.74
CA ILE A 288 -6.37 3.32 -13.19
C ILE A 288 -7.02 3.22 -14.57
N THR A 289 -7.71 4.28 -15.02
CA THR A 289 -8.23 4.37 -16.40
C THR A 289 -7.13 4.52 -17.43
N LEU A 290 -5.97 5.06 -17.02
CA LEU A 290 -4.79 5.24 -17.87
C LEU A 290 -3.96 3.96 -17.89
N GLN A 291 -3.74 3.32 -16.73
CA GLN A 291 -2.92 2.10 -16.64
C GLN A 291 -3.27 1.27 -15.40
N TRP A 292 -3.35 -0.05 -15.55
CA TRP A 292 -3.64 -0.97 -14.44
C TRP A 292 -2.56 -0.97 -13.35
N ASP A 293 -1.31 -0.62 -13.69
CA ASP A 293 -0.21 -0.54 -12.72
C ASP A 293 -0.45 0.47 -11.59
N TYR A 294 -1.37 1.42 -11.77
CA TYR A 294 -1.73 2.35 -10.70
C TYR A 294 -2.52 1.69 -9.56
N THR A 295 -2.99 0.46 -9.72
CA THR A 295 -3.54 -0.35 -8.60
C THR A 295 -2.57 -0.48 -7.43
N ARG A 296 -1.25 -0.45 -7.68
CA ARG A 296 -0.18 -0.49 -6.66
C ARG A 296 -0.33 0.63 -5.62
N ILE A 297 -0.73 1.81 -6.06
CA ILE A 297 -0.93 2.98 -5.18
C ILE A 297 -2.09 2.72 -4.22
N MET A 298 -3.17 2.12 -4.72
CA MET A 298 -4.33 1.79 -3.91
C MET A 298 -3.98 0.70 -2.90
N ARG A 299 -3.24 -0.34 -3.30
CA ARG A 299 -2.78 -1.38 -2.37
C ARG A 299 -1.92 -0.81 -1.24
N ASN A 300 -0.97 0.07 -1.56
CA ASN A 300 -0.17 0.77 -0.56
C ASN A 300 -1.04 1.65 0.37
N ALA A 301 -1.97 2.44 -0.20
CA ALA A 301 -2.94 3.23 0.56
C ALA A 301 -3.87 2.34 1.41
N PHE A 302 -4.10 1.10 0.97
CA PHE A 302 -5.00 0.16 1.62
C PHE A 302 -4.50 -0.20 3.02
N VAL A 303 -3.20 -0.52 3.12
CA VAL A 303 -2.53 -0.89 4.37
C VAL A 303 -2.69 0.17 5.47
N PHE A 304 -2.58 1.47 5.12
CA PHE A 304 -2.78 2.55 6.09
C PHE A 304 -4.17 2.54 6.73
N SER A 305 -5.17 2.21 5.94
CA SER A 305 -6.53 2.12 6.45
C SER A 305 -6.81 0.81 7.16
N GLU A 306 -6.14 -0.30 6.80
CA GLU A 306 -6.22 -1.53 7.61
C GLU A 306 -5.76 -1.24 9.03
N ILE A 307 -4.62 -0.55 9.16
CA ILE A 307 -4.09 -0.09 10.44
C ILE A 307 -5.12 0.81 11.16
N LEU A 308 -5.71 1.77 10.45
CA LEU A 308 -6.70 2.67 11.04
C LEU A 308 -8.00 1.97 11.45
N TYR A 309 -8.45 0.99 10.66
CA TYR A 309 -9.63 0.18 10.94
C TYR A 309 -9.41 -0.67 12.19
N ILE A 310 -8.27 -1.35 12.29
CA ILE A 310 -7.89 -2.13 13.48
C ILE A 310 -7.77 -1.23 14.70
N TRP A 311 -7.15 -0.06 14.56
CA TRP A 311 -7.05 0.92 15.64
C TRP A 311 -8.43 1.31 16.18
N ASN A 312 -9.40 1.55 15.29
CA ASN A 312 -10.78 1.86 15.69
C ASN A 312 -11.47 0.70 16.41
N LEU A 313 -11.22 -0.56 16.00
CA LEU A 313 -11.72 -1.74 16.74
C LEU A 313 -11.10 -1.84 18.14
N GLU A 314 -9.83 -1.48 18.30
CA GLU A 314 -9.16 -1.48 19.61
C GLU A 314 -9.71 -0.43 20.56
N GLN A 315 -9.85 0.83 20.10
CA GLN A 315 -10.39 1.90 20.94
C GLN A 315 -11.80 1.58 21.43
N LYS A 316 -12.64 1.02 20.55
CA LYS A 316 -14.01 0.69 20.91
C LYS A 316 -14.13 -0.54 21.80
N ASN A 317 -13.26 -1.55 21.67
CA ASN A 317 -13.21 -2.66 22.64
C ASN A 317 -12.82 -2.22 24.05
N VAL A 318 -12.13 -1.08 24.21
CA VAL A 318 -11.85 -0.47 25.51
C VAL A 318 -13.06 0.31 26.03
N SER A 319 -13.88 0.88 25.15
CA SER A 319 -15.09 1.65 25.53
C SER A 319 -16.38 0.81 25.57
N LEU A 320 -16.38 -0.43 25.09
CA LEU A 320 -17.55 -1.30 24.92
C LEU A 320 -18.12 -1.86 26.24
N GLU A 321 -17.61 -1.46 27.40
CA GLU A 321 -18.40 -1.53 28.65
C GLU A 321 -19.60 -0.56 28.61
N GLU A 322 -19.62 0.40 27.70
CA GLU A 322 -20.72 1.35 27.53
C GLU A 322 -21.07 1.56 26.02
N THR A 323 -22.21 1.02 25.60
CA THR A 323 -22.98 1.31 24.36
C THR A 323 -22.82 0.40 23.12
N ASN A 324 -23.92 -0.28 22.78
CA ASN A 324 -24.22 -0.90 21.48
C ASN A 324 -24.34 0.19 20.39
N GLN A 325 -23.28 0.46 19.64
CA GLN A 325 -23.31 1.44 18.54
C GLN A 325 -23.46 0.77 17.16
N PRO A 326 -24.61 0.91 16.47
CA PRO A 326 -24.85 0.32 15.14
C PRO A 326 -23.89 0.80 14.02
N GLY A 327 -23.16 1.90 14.24
CA GLY A 327 -22.17 2.41 13.29
C GLY A 327 -20.95 1.50 13.07
N ILE A 328 -20.64 0.59 14.02
CA ILE A 328 -19.51 -0.36 13.88
C ILE A 328 -19.86 -1.47 12.90
N SER A 329 -21.04 -2.08 13.02
CA SER A 329 -21.47 -3.16 12.15
C SER A 329 -21.50 -2.74 10.69
N ILE A 330 -21.96 -1.51 10.41
CA ILE A 330 -21.94 -0.94 9.06
C ILE A 330 -20.51 -0.69 8.57
N SER A 331 -19.65 -0.08 9.39
CA SER A 331 -18.25 0.20 9.01
C SER A 331 -17.46 -1.08 8.72
N THR A 332 -17.66 -2.12 9.53
CA THR A 332 -17.10 -3.45 9.35
C THR A 332 -17.62 -4.11 8.08
N LEU A 333 -18.93 -4.07 7.84
CA LEU A 333 -19.53 -4.62 6.62
C LEU A 333 -18.96 -3.95 5.36
N LEU A 334 -18.88 -2.62 5.34
CA LEU A 334 -18.33 -1.85 4.22
C LEU A 334 -16.84 -2.13 4.00
N PHE A 335 -16.06 -2.24 5.08
CA PHE A 335 -14.66 -2.62 5.00
C PHE A 335 -14.50 -4.03 4.40
N THR A 336 -15.27 -5.01 4.88
CA THR A 336 -15.24 -6.38 4.38
C THR A 336 -15.64 -6.45 2.91
N ILE A 337 -16.70 -5.76 2.49
CA ILE A 337 -17.12 -5.70 1.09
C ILE A 337 -15.99 -5.13 0.22
N SER A 338 -15.39 -3.99 0.64
CA SER A 338 -14.28 -3.38 -0.10
C SER A 338 -13.07 -4.32 -0.19
N TYR A 339 -12.70 -4.98 0.91
CA TYR A 339 -11.60 -5.93 0.97
C TYR A 339 -11.84 -7.11 0.00
N VAL A 340 -13.02 -7.72 0.03
CA VAL A 340 -13.39 -8.85 -0.84
C VAL A 340 -13.40 -8.45 -2.31
N ILE A 341 -13.94 -7.27 -2.64
CA ILE A 341 -13.94 -6.77 -4.03
C ILE A 341 -12.51 -6.58 -4.52
N GLN A 342 -11.64 -5.94 -3.72
CA GLN A 342 -10.24 -5.73 -4.10
C GLN A 342 -9.48 -7.04 -4.25
N LEU A 343 -9.67 -7.98 -3.33
CA LEU A 343 -9.10 -9.31 -3.42
C LEU A 343 -9.57 -10.01 -4.71
N THR A 344 -10.87 -10.00 -5.01
CA THR A 344 -11.40 -10.67 -6.21
C THR A 344 -10.90 -10.05 -7.52
N ILE A 345 -10.78 -8.72 -7.57
CA ILE A 345 -10.40 -8.00 -8.79
C ILE A 345 -8.89 -8.06 -9.05
N ILE A 346 -8.10 -7.91 -7.98
CA ILE A 346 -6.64 -7.88 -8.13
C ILE A 346 -6.08 -9.30 -8.31
N TYR A 347 -6.67 -10.30 -7.66
CA TYR A 347 -6.38 -11.72 -7.93
C TYR A 347 -7.06 -12.19 -9.22
N TYR A 348 -6.86 -11.49 -10.32
CA TYR A 348 -7.31 -11.94 -11.63
C TYR A 348 -6.69 -13.31 -11.94
N PRO A 349 -7.32 -14.20 -12.76
CA PRO A 349 -6.87 -15.58 -12.94
C PRO A 349 -5.37 -15.79 -13.21
N SER A 350 -4.71 -14.86 -13.91
CA SER A 350 -3.26 -14.90 -14.16
C SER A 350 -2.41 -14.70 -12.89
N GLU A 351 -2.84 -13.85 -11.97
CA GLU A 351 -2.15 -13.60 -10.69
C GLU A 351 -2.38 -14.74 -9.68
N ILE A 352 -3.54 -15.41 -9.76
CA ILE A 352 -3.87 -16.56 -8.90
C ILE A 352 -2.84 -17.68 -9.08
N GLU A 353 -2.42 -17.97 -10.32
CA GLU A 353 -1.43 -19.01 -10.59
C GLU A 353 -0.07 -18.68 -9.94
N HIS A 354 0.39 -17.44 -10.05
CA HIS A 354 1.62 -16.98 -9.40
C HIS A 354 1.53 -17.06 -7.89
N ILE A 355 0.40 -16.66 -7.31
CA ILE A 355 0.21 -16.64 -5.88
C ILE A 355 0.05 -18.06 -5.31
N TYR A 356 -0.59 -18.96 -6.05
CA TYR A 356 -0.63 -20.38 -5.72
C TYR A 356 0.78 -20.97 -5.66
N ARG A 357 1.67 -20.63 -6.60
CA ARG A 357 3.07 -21.05 -6.56
C ARG A 357 3.83 -20.49 -5.35
N ILE A 358 3.64 -19.21 -5.03
CA ILE A 358 4.23 -18.58 -3.83
C ILE A 358 3.77 -19.28 -2.55
N ILE A 359 2.46 -19.57 -2.42
CA ILE A 359 1.89 -20.24 -1.25
C ILE A 359 2.43 -21.67 -1.08
N ASN A 360 2.69 -22.34 -2.20
CA ASN A 360 3.23 -23.69 -2.23
C ASN A 360 4.75 -23.75 -2.17
N MET A 361 5.45 -22.62 -2.35
CA MET A 361 6.91 -22.55 -2.42
C MET A 361 7.49 -23.48 -3.50
N ASN A 362 6.77 -23.61 -4.62
CA ASN A 362 7.15 -24.42 -5.78
C ASN A 362 7.55 -23.54 -6.96
#